data_AF-A0A314XT23-F1
#
_entry.id   AF-A0A314XT23-F1
#
_cell.length_a   1.000
_cell.length_b   1.000
_cell.length_c   1.000
_cell.angle_alpha   90.00
_cell.angle_beta   90.00
_cell.angle_gamma   90.00
#
_symmetry.space_group_name_H-M   'P 1'
#
loop_
_entity.id
_entity.type
_entity.pdbx_description
1 polymer ?
#
loop_
_entity_poly.entity_id
_entity_poly.type
_entity_poly.pdbx_seq_one_letter_code
_entity_poly.pdbx_strand_id
1 'polypeptide(L)'
;MGSSASIELTPHWRDTKWMGYALCAVFQVFSSGWELSCVLEVNGKEEYPAPLLSTDVQPKSDHLWLFYVSRDISFGTEWQSSSCNQLIFSFKSSGSCLVKRCSARLVYEQDVEEFNQIVTQSSSNIDGEGPSGRGRLGSILASVANKFRIPHF
;
A
#
# COMPACT_ATOMS: atom_id res chain seq x y z
N MET A 1 9.47 -3.34 15.14
CA MET A 1 9.11 -3.11 13.73
C MET A 1 10.02 -2.01 13.22
N GLY A 2 10.60 -2.18 12.03
CA GLY A 2 11.57 -1.26 11.44
C GLY A 2 11.00 -0.56 10.21
N SER A 3 11.88 -0.09 9.33
CA SER A 3 11.54 0.55 8.06
C SER A 3 11.48 -0.43 6.88
N SER A 4 11.26 -1.72 7.14
CA SER A 4 11.07 -2.73 6.10
C SER A 4 9.87 -3.63 6.39
N ALA A 5 9.26 -4.14 5.33
CA ALA A 5 8.17 -5.10 5.36
C ALA A 5 8.46 -6.21 4.33
N SER A 6 8.26 -7.47 4.69
CA SER A 6 8.38 -8.59 3.76
C SER A 6 7.02 -9.27 3.54
N ILE A 7 6.84 -9.83 2.35
CA ILE A 7 5.69 -10.64 1.98
C ILE A 7 6.19 -11.98 1.48
N GLU A 8 5.81 -13.04 2.18
CA GLU A 8 5.99 -14.42 1.70
C GLU A 8 5.00 -14.71 0.57
N LEU A 9 5.50 -15.25 -0.53
CA LEU A 9 4.73 -15.51 -1.74
C LEU A 9 4.34 -16.99 -1.83
N THR A 10 3.06 -17.24 -2.12
CA THR A 10 2.59 -18.59 -2.46
C THR A 10 2.92 -18.92 -3.92
N PRO A 11 3.02 -20.20 -4.30
CA PRO A 11 3.36 -20.58 -5.69
C PRO A 11 2.44 -20.01 -6.78
N HIS A 12 1.25 -19.53 -6.43
CA HIS A 12 0.24 -19.01 -7.37
C HIS A 12 -0.17 -17.58 -7.05
N TRP A 13 0.71 -16.83 -6.38
CA TRP A 13 0.42 -15.46 -5.97
C TRP A 13 0.14 -14.51 -7.15
N ARG A 14 0.63 -14.82 -8.36
CA ARG A 14 0.43 -14.06 -9.61
C ARG A 14 -0.68 -14.63 -10.49
N ASP A 15 -1.80 -15.00 -9.90
CA ASP A 15 -2.96 -15.34 -10.71
C ASP A 15 -3.49 -14.09 -11.46
N THR A 16 -4.46 -14.29 -12.34
CA THR A 16 -5.07 -13.19 -13.10
C THR A 16 -5.83 -12.20 -12.22
N LYS A 17 -6.10 -12.56 -10.95
CA LYS A 17 -6.83 -11.75 -9.98
C LYS A 17 -5.91 -10.85 -9.16
N TRP A 18 -4.60 -11.10 -9.16
CA TRP A 18 -3.64 -10.19 -8.55
C TRP A 18 -3.71 -8.83 -9.23
N MET A 19 -3.97 -7.76 -8.47
CA MET A 19 -4.13 -6.41 -9.00
C MET A 19 -2.90 -5.53 -8.79
N GLY A 20 -2.09 -5.82 -7.77
CA GLY A 20 -0.95 -5.00 -7.40
C GLY A 20 -0.57 -5.17 -5.92
N TYR A 21 0.12 -4.18 -5.36
CA TYR A 21 0.47 -4.16 -3.95
C TYR A 21 0.15 -2.80 -3.32
N ALA A 22 -0.13 -2.85 -2.02
CA ALA A 22 -0.34 -1.69 -1.19
C ALA A 22 0.78 -1.56 -0.16
N LEU A 23 1.19 -0.32 0.05
CA LEU A 23 2.25 0.08 0.98
C LEU A 23 1.66 1.01 2.03
N CYS A 24 2.10 0.82 3.27
CA CYS A 24 1.67 1.62 4.40
C CYS A 24 2.89 1.99 5.24
N ALA A 25 3.04 3.27 5.58
CA ALA A 25 4.05 3.73 6.53
C ALA A 25 3.45 4.73 7.52
N VAL A 26 3.71 4.52 8.80
CA VAL A 26 3.54 5.54 9.83
C VAL A 26 4.89 6.19 10.07
N PHE A 27 4.97 7.49 9.86
CA PHE A 27 6.22 8.25 9.95
C PHE A 27 6.02 9.54 10.74
N GLN A 28 7.10 10.04 11.32
CA GLN A 28 7.15 11.31 12.03
C GLN A 28 8.03 12.29 11.26
N VAL A 29 7.58 13.53 11.17
CA VAL A 29 8.32 14.62 10.53
C VAL A 29 8.73 15.62 11.60
N PHE A 30 9.98 16.08 11.53
CA PHE A 30 10.55 17.03 12.49
C PHE A 30 10.72 18.44 11.92
N SER A 31 10.84 18.59 10.59
CA SER A 31 10.91 19.88 9.88
C SER A 31 10.51 19.70 8.41
N SER A 32 10.45 20.78 7.64
CA SER A 32 10.36 20.72 6.17
C SER A 32 11.61 20.08 5.53
N GLY A 33 11.56 19.80 4.22
CA GLY A 33 12.66 19.18 3.50
C GLY A 33 12.84 17.69 3.84
N TRP A 34 11.74 16.96 3.90
CA TRP A 34 11.75 15.52 4.15
C TRP A 34 11.34 14.73 2.90
N GLU A 35 11.83 13.50 2.87
CA GLU A 35 11.55 12.54 1.82
C GLU A 35 11.22 11.19 2.43
N LEU A 36 10.23 10.52 1.88
CA LEU A 36 9.92 9.13 2.16
C LEU A 36 9.74 8.39 0.84
N SER A 37 10.50 7.32 0.65
CA SER A 37 10.37 6.43 -0.49
C SER A 37 10.26 4.98 -0.05
N CYS A 38 9.83 4.11 -0.95
CA CYS A 38 9.81 2.66 -0.72
C CYS A 38 10.46 1.93 -1.89
N VAL A 39 11.53 1.19 -1.65
CA VAL A 39 12.19 0.37 -2.66
C VAL A 39 11.68 -1.07 -2.54
N LEU A 40 11.32 -1.68 -3.66
CA LEU A 40 11.04 -3.11 -3.72
C LEU A 40 12.35 -3.84 -3.98
N GLU A 41 12.65 -4.87 -3.21
CA GLU A 41 13.76 -5.78 -3.44
C GLU A 41 13.21 -7.16 -3.80
N VAL A 42 13.71 -7.70 -4.92
CA VAL A 42 13.35 -9.02 -5.45
C VAL A 42 14.62 -9.80 -5.70
N ASN A 43 14.77 -10.97 -5.07
CA ASN A 43 15.96 -11.82 -5.20
C ASN A 43 17.29 -11.07 -4.93
N GLY A 44 17.30 -10.13 -4.00
CA GLY A 44 18.49 -9.31 -3.67
C GLY A 44 18.78 -8.16 -4.64
N LYS A 45 17.90 -7.91 -5.62
CA LYS A 45 18.00 -6.76 -6.53
C LYS A 45 16.95 -5.71 -6.17
N GLU A 46 17.38 -4.46 -6.02
CA GLU A 46 16.47 -3.32 -5.88
C GLU A 46 15.77 -3.04 -7.23
N GLU A 47 14.44 -3.02 -7.20
CA GLU A 47 13.54 -2.72 -8.31
C GLU A 47 12.94 -1.31 -8.14
N TYR A 48 12.84 -0.59 -9.25
CA TYR A 48 12.35 0.80 -9.33
C TYR A 48 11.15 0.89 -10.29
N PRO A 49 10.22 1.84 -10.08
CA PRO A 49 10.33 3.06 -9.31
C PRO A 49 9.88 2.86 -7.87
N ALA A 50 10.70 3.38 -6.97
CA ALA A 50 10.29 3.62 -5.61
C ALA A 50 9.23 4.73 -5.61
N PRO A 51 7.98 4.49 -5.17
CA PRO A 51 7.08 5.59 -4.91
C PRO A 51 7.74 6.56 -3.95
N LEU A 52 7.60 7.85 -4.26
CA LEU A 52 8.27 8.95 -3.59
C LEU A 52 7.21 9.90 -3.06
N LEU A 53 7.31 10.20 -1.76
CA LEU A 53 6.58 11.26 -1.10
C LEU A 53 7.57 12.28 -0.56
N SER A 54 7.54 13.48 -1.13
CA SER A 54 8.29 14.63 -0.61
C SER A 54 7.37 15.83 -0.54
N THR A 55 7.43 16.54 0.57
CA THR A 55 6.62 17.74 0.82
C THR A 55 7.38 18.68 1.75
N ASP A 56 7.11 19.97 1.66
CA ASP A 56 7.61 20.96 2.62
C ASP A 56 6.69 21.21 3.80
N VAL A 57 5.60 20.44 3.91
CA VAL A 57 4.70 20.53 5.05
C VAL A 57 5.37 19.91 6.27
N GLN A 58 5.46 20.66 7.35
CA GLN A 58 5.82 20.15 8.67
C GLN A 58 4.54 19.91 9.47
N PRO A 59 4.05 18.68 9.51
CA PRO A 59 2.84 18.41 10.24
C PRO A 59 3.12 18.15 11.73
N LYS A 60 2.09 18.30 12.55
CA LYS A 60 2.20 18.38 14.02
C LYS A 60 2.23 17.01 14.73
N SER A 61 2.05 15.91 14.00
CA SER A 61 1.87 14.57 14.57
C SER A 61 2.51 13.50 13.69
N ASP A 62 2.24 12.24 14.01
CA ASP A 62 2.56 11.13 13.11
C ASP A 62 1.64 11.16 11.88
N HIS A 63 2.20 10.75 10.75
CA HIS A 63 1.54 10.71 9.45
C HIS A 63 1.42 9.29 8.97
N LEU A 64 0.35 9.05 8.25
CA LEU A 64 0.13 7.82 7.52
C LEU A 64 0.32 8.09 6.04
N TRP A 65 1.25 7.36 5.43
CA TRP A 65 1.33 7.25 3.99
C TRP A 65 0.72 5.92 3.56
N LEU A 66 -0.33 5.98 2.75
CA LEU A 66 -0.92 4.83 2.10
C LEU A 66 -0.77 4.98 0.59
N PHE A 67 -0.18 3.98 -0.05
CA PHE A 67 0.08 3.99 -1.48
C PHE A 67 -0.30 2.66 -2.12
N TYR A 68 -0.84 2.71 -3.33
CA TYR A 68 -1.18 1.53 -4.12
C TYR A 68 -0.42 1.56 -5.44
N VAL A 69 0.21 0.45 -5.78
CA VAL A 69 0.90 0.24 -7.06
C VAL A 69 0.18 -0.83 -7.84
N SER A 70 -0.31 -0.48 -9.03
CA SER A 70 -0.92 -1.45 -9.94
C SER A 70 0.12 -2.42 -10.48
N ARG A 71 -0.27 -3.68 -10.71
CA ARG A 71 0.54 -4.69 -11.41
C ARG A 71 1.01 -4.22 -12.79
N ASP A 72 0.23 -3.35 -13.45
CA ASP A 72 0.53 -2.85 -14.79
C ASP A 72 1.65 -1.79 -14.76
N ILE A 73 1.91 -1.22 -13.58
CA ILE A 73 2.93 -0.19 -13.34
C ILE A 73 4.11 -0.80 -12.55
N SER A 74 3.99 -2.00 -11.98
CA SER A 74 5.11 -2.64 -11.27
C SER A 74 6.14 -3.18 -12.27
N PHE A 75 7.37 -2.67 -12.19
CA PHE A 75 8.44 -2.88 -13.17
C PHE A 75 9.20 -4.20 -12.98
N GLY A 76 9.94 -4.58 -14.03
CA GLY A 76 10.92 -5.67 -14.06
C GLY A 76 10.44 -6.97 -14.70
N THR A 77 11.35 -7.83 -15.14
CA THR A 77 11.07 -9.26 -15.41
C THR A 77 11.69 -10.16 -14.34
N GLU A 78 12.42 -9.60 -13.37
CA GLU A 78 13.18 -10.34 -12.35
C GLU A 78 12.26 -11.14 -11.40
N TRP A 79 11.07 -10.62 -11.11
CA TRP A 79 10.00 -11.34 -10.40
C TRP A 79 9.36 -12.47 -11.24
N GLN A 80 9.66 -12.54 -12.54
CA GLN A 80 9.22 -13.64 -13.40
C GLN A 80 10.09 -14.89 -13.24
N SER A 81 11.26 -14.78 -12.61
CA SER A 81 12.04 -15.95 -12.23
C SER A 81 11.19 -16.86 -11.33
N SER A 82 11.15 -18.15 -11.68
CA SER A 82 10.36 -19.19 -11.01
C SER A 82 10.74 -19.43 -9.54
N SER A 83 11.77 -18.74 -9.02
CA SER A 83 12.31 -18.89 -7.68
C SER A 83 11.93 -17.77 -6.70
N CYS A 84 11.16 -16.75 -7.10
CA CYS A 84 10.81 -15.65 -6.19
C CYS A 84 9.78 -16.12 -5.15
N ASN A 85 10.22 -16.28 -3.91
CA ASN A 85 9.40 -16.70 -2.77
C ASN A 85 9.08 -15.55 -1.80
N GLN A 86 9.74 -14.40 -1.94
CA GLN A 86 9.56 -13.27 -1.04
C GLN A 86 9.72 -11.94 -1.79
N LEU A 87 8.90 -10.97 -1.41
CA LEU A 87 9.07 -9.56 -1.77
C LEU A 87 9.46 -8.78 -0.52
N ILE A 88 10.49 -7.94 -0.63
CA ILE A 88 10.94 -7.09 0.48
C ILE A 88 10.71 -5.63 0.11
N PHE A 89 10.04 -4.89 0.96
CA PHE A 89 9.76 -3.47 0.80
C PHE A 89 10.57 -2.69 1.83
N SER A 90 11.48 -1.86 1.37
CA SER A 90 12.39 -1.06 2.18
C SER A 90 11.99 0.41 2.10
N PHE A 91 11.40 0.91 3.19
CA PHE A 91 11.02 2.31 3.34
C PHE A 91 12.26 3.11 3.73
N LYS A 92 12.66 4.04 2.87
CA LYS A 92 13.81 4.91 3.05
C LYS A 92 13.29 6.31 3.39
N SER A 93 13.70 6.86 4.51
CA SER A 93 13.44 8.27 4.84
C SER A 93 14.73 9.08 4.77
N SER A 94 14.64 10.32 4.28
CA SER A 94 15.74 11.26 4.26
C SER A 94 15.29 12.62 4.83
N GLY A 95 16.27 13.45 5.19
CA GLY A 95 16.02 14.73 5.86
C GLY A 95 15.40 14.55 7.24
N SER A 96 14.39 15.36 7.55
CA SER A 96 13.77 15.43 8.87
C SER A 96 12.56 14.49 9.02
N CYS A 97 12.69 13.23 8.60
CA CYS A 97 11.64 12.21 8.69
C CYS A 97 12.16 10.87 9.23
N LEU A 98 11.35 10.22 10.06
CA LEU A 98 11.60 8.88 10.60
C LEU A 98 10.39 7.97 10.41
N VAL A 99 10.60 6.82 9.78
CA VAL A 99 9.60 5.74 9.71
C VAL A 99 9.50 5.05 11.07
N LYS A 100 8.31 5.05 11.67
CA LYS A 100 8.02 4.37 12.93
C LYS A 100 7.54 2.94 12.72
N ARG A 101 6.67 2.76 11.72
CA ARG A 101 6.09 1.46 11.36
C ARG A 101 5.85 1.42 9.87
N CYS A 102 5.96 0.26 9.27
CA CYS A 102 5.56 0.06 7.89
C CYS A 102 4.97 -1.33 7.67
N SER A 103 4.26 -1.48 6.57
CA SER A 103 3.66 -2.72 6.13
C SER A 103 3.44 -2.71 4.63
N ALA A 104 3.36 -3.89 4.05
CA ALA A 104 3.05 -4.10 2.65
C ALA A 104 2.06 -5.27 2.52
N ARG A 105 1.22 -5.24 1.49
CA ARG A 105 0.26 -6.31 1.22
C ARG A 105 0.03 -6.45 -0.28
N LEU A 106 -0.12 -7.70 -0.76
CA LEU A 106 -0.68 -7.96 -2.08
C LEU A 106 -2.18 -7.62 -2.09
N VAL A 107 -2.64 -7.09 -3.21
CA VAL A 107 -4.04 -6.72 -3.43
C VAL A 107 -4.59 -7.56 -4.57
N TYR A 108 -5.68 -8.26 -4.32
CA TYR A 108 -6.41 -9.07 -5.28
C TYR A 108 -7.80 -8.48 -5.54
N GLU A 109 -8.43 -8.86 -6.65
CA GLU A 109 -9.80 -8.45 -6.98
C GLU A 109 -10.78 -8.74 -5.84
N GLN A 110 -10.67 -9.92 -5.22
CA GLN A 110 -11.51 -10.33 -4.09
C GLN A 110 -11.40 -9.37 -2.89
N ASP A 111 -10.23 -8.79 -2.65
CA ASP A 111 -10.04 -7.83 -1.54
C ASP A 111 -10.92 -6.60 -1.74
N VAL A 112 -11.10 -6.16 -2.99
CA VAL A 112 -11.92 -5.00 -3.36
C VAL A 112 -13.41 -5.35 -3.31
N GLU A 113 -13.77 -6.53 -3.82
CA GLU A 113 -15.14 -7.02 -3.84
C GLU A 113 -15.71 -7.23 -2.43
N GLU A 114 -14.94 -7.89 -1.55
CA GLU A 114 -15.30 -8.11 -0.14
C GLU A 114 -15.59 -6.77 0.57
N PHE A 115 -14.74 -5.76 0.35
CA PHE A 115 -14.95 -4.44 0.92
C PHE A 115 -16.22 -3.77 0.39
N ASN A 116 -16.44 -3.80 -0.93
CA ASN A 116 -17.65 -3.23 -1.53
C ASN A 116 -18.93 -3.90 -1.00
N GLN A 117 -18.90 -5.22 -0.76
CA GLN A 117 -20.02 -5.95 -0.17
C GLN A 117 -20.30 -5.49 1.27
N ILE A 118 -19.27 -5.35 2.10
CA ILE A 118 -19.40 -4.87 3.49
C ILE A 118 -20.04 -3.47 3.51
N VAL A 119 -19.58 -2.55 2.66
CA VAL A 119 -20.11 -1.18 2.57
C VAL A 119 -21.56 -1.17 2.07
N THR A 120 -21.90 -2.05 1.12
CA THR A 120 -23.27 -2.15 0.60
C THR A 120 -24.23 -2.68 1.66
N GLN A 121 -23.82 -3.72 2.41
CA GLN A 121 -24.63 -4.32 3.48
C GLN A 121 -24.80 -3.40 4.70
N SER A 122 -23.81 -2.55 5.01
CA SER A 122 -23.96 -1.56 6.09
C SER A 122 -24.90 -0.42 5.71
N SER A 123 -24.95 -0.06 4.42
CA SER A 123 -25.82 1.00 3.89
C SER A 123 -27.29 0.58 3.80
N SER A 124 -27.60 -0.70 3.63
CA SER A 124 -28.98 -1.21 3.64
C SER A 124 -29.68 -1.16 5.01
N ASN A 125 -28.99 -0.73 6.08
CA ASN A 125 -29.57 -0.54 7.41
C ASN A 125 -29.94 0.92 7.73
N ILE A 126 -29.78 1.85 6.79
CA ILE A 126 -30.25 3.24 6.94
C ILE A 126 -31.03 3.61 5.68
N ASP A 127 -32.33 3.84 5.83
CA ASP A 127 -33.18 4.35 4.76
C ASP A 127 -32.66 5.71 4.27
N GLY A 128 -32.22 5.74 3.01
CA GLY A 128 -32.10 6.94 2.20
C GLY A 128 -30.76 7.67 2.23
N GLU A 129 -29.77 7.18 1.47
CA GLU A 129 -29.09 7.90 0.36
C GLU A 129 -28.12 6.92 -0.30
N GLY A 130 -28.33 6.60 -1.58
CA GLY A 130 -27.46 5.65 -2.30
C GLY A 130 -26.03 6.19 -2.40
N PRO A 131 -24.98 5.35 -2.29
CA PRO A 131 -23.62 5.84 -2.31
C PRO A 131 -23.31 6.39 -3.71
N SER A 132 -22.94 7.68 -3.76
CA SER A 132 -22.34 8.26 -4.96
C SER A 132 -21.14 7.41 -5.35
N GLY A 133 -21.08 7.02 -6.63
CA GLY A 133 -20.18 5.98 -7.12
C GLY A 133 -18.71 6.31 -6.83
N ARG A 134 -18.13 5.60 -5.86
CA ARG A 134 -16.68 5.61 -5.64
C ARG A 134 -16.04 4.91 -6.85
N GLY A 135 -15.20 5.63 -7.61
CA GLY A 135 -14.45 5.03 -8.71
C GLY A 135 -13.56 3.87 -8.24
N ARG A 136 -13.17 2.96 -9.16
CA ARG A 136 -12.42 1.72 -8.85
C ARG A 136 -11.20 1.94 -7.94
N LEU A 137 -10.42 2.99 -8.20
CA LEU A 137 -9.25 3.36 -7.38
C LEU A 137 -9.65 3.73 -5.94
N GLY A 138 -10.75 4.46 -5.78
CA GLY A 138 -11.29 4.78 -4.47
C GLY A 138 -11.71 3.53 -3.70
N SER A 139 -12.37 2.56 -4.34
CA SER A 139 -12.70 1.28 -3.69
C SER A 139 -11.46 0.50 -3.27
N ILE A 140 -10.41 0.47 -4.11
CA ILE A 140 -9.13 -0.17 -3.78
C ILE A 140 -8.52 0.46 -2.53
N LEU A 141 -8.39 1.79 -2.49
CA LEU A 141 -7.74 2.48 -1.39
C LEU A 141 -8.45 2.29 -0.05
N ALA A 142 -9.80 2.26 0.00
CA ALA A 142 -10.48 1.96 1.26
C ALA A 142 -10.41 0.49 1.66
N SER A 143 -10.50 -0.45 0.71
CA SER A 143 -10.29 -1.87 1.03
C SER A 143 -8.92 -2.07 1.67
N VAL A 144 -7.89 -1.48 1.07
CA VAL A 144 -6.52 -1.47 1.57
C VAL A 144 -6.44 -0.88 2.97
N ALA A 145 -7.03 0.30 3.18
CA ALA A 145 -7.03 0.97 4.47
C ALA A 145 -7.66 0.13 5.58
N ASN A 146 -8.82 -0.47 5.30
CA ASN A 146 -9.52 -1.37 6.21
C ASN A 146 -8.66 -2.59 6.55
N LYS A 147 -7.99 -3.18 5.55
CA LYS A 147 -7.10 -4.34 5.72
C LYS A 147 -5.86 -4.03 6.56
N PHE A 148 -5.36 -2.79 6.54
CA PHE A 148 -4.30 -2.34 7.44
C PHE A 148 -4.81 -1.91 8.83
N ARG A 149 -6.13 -2.01 9.10
CA ARG A 149 -6.78 -1.53 10.32
C ARG A 149 -6.45 -0.07 10.62
N ILE A 150 -6.36 0.75 9.57
CA ILE A 150 -6.18 2.20 9.72
C ILE A 150 -7.52 2.77 10.21
N PRO A 151 -7.60 3.33 11.44
CA PRO A 151 -8.83 3.93 11.92
C PRO A 151 -9.11 5.21 11.12
N HIS A 152 -10.32 5.28 10.55
CA HIS A 152 -10.86 6.35 9.70
C HIS A 152 -10.23 6.51 8.30
N PHE A 153 -11.07 6.26 7.29
CA PHE A 153 -10.95 6.74 5.91
C PHE A 153 -12.26 7.40 5.50
#